data_AF-A0A7V4MUF8-F1
#
_entry.id   AF-A0A7V4MUF8-F1
#
_cell.length_a   1.000
_cell.length_b   1.000
_cell.length_c   1.000
_cell.angle_alpha   90.00
_cell.angle_beta   90.00
_cell.angle_gamma   90.00
#
_symmetry.space_group_name_H-M   'P 1'
#
loop_
_entity.id
_entity.type
_entity.pdbx_description
1 polymer ?
#
loop_
_entity_poly.entity_id
_entity_poly.type
_entity_poly.pdbx_seq_one_letter_code
_entity_poly.pdbx_strand_id
1 'polypeptide(L)'
;MANTQTAWLFNNITVDFRNLHYLLWGSSKISYGHNLMWNSDGSAPGLKGYVVGATDRYRLNPSFFNNESDFRLKSASPAINTGYNLASWVPVDYDGTPRPQGSAYDIGAYEYSIRPSPAGIPTQQDAFVLCLPIVIK
;
A
#
# COMPACT_ATOMS: atom_id res chain seq x y z
N MET A 1 -2.67 31.49 -10.85
CA MET A 1 -1.80 30.42 -11.38
C MET A 1 -2.55 29.11 -11.22
N ALA A 2 -2.91 28.43 -12.32
CA ALA A 2 -3.56 27.12 -12.21
C ALA A 2 -2.50 26.11 -11.74
N ASN A 3 -2.77 25.40 -10.65
CA ASN A 3 -1.92 24.30 -10.22
C ASN A 3 -1.95 23.21 -11.29
N THR A 4 -0.85 23.02 -12.01
CA THR A 4 -0.70 22.01 -13.08
C THR A 4 -0.25 20.65 -12.56
N GLN A 5 -0.04 20.50 -11.25
CA GLN A 5 0.42 19.25 -10.66
C GLN A 5 -0.70 18.21 -10.65
N THR A 6 -0.45 17.08 -11.29
CA THR A 6 -1.33 15.91 -11.23
C THR A 6 -1.10 15.21 -9.90
N ALA A 7 -2.15 15.06 -9.09
CA ALA A 7 -2.07 14.27 -7.85
C ALA A 7 -2.45 12.81 -8.12
N TRP A 8 -1.73 11.88 -7.50
CA TRP A 8 -1.95 10.44 -7.65
C TRP A 8 -2.35 9.87 -6.29
N LEU A 9 -3.56 9.32 -6.22
CA LEU A 9 -4.10 8.70 -5.02
C LEU A 9 -4.35 7.22 -5.30
N PHE A 10 -3.31 6.40 -5.11
CA PHE A 10 -3.35 4.96 -5.35
C PHE A 10 -2.83 4.18 -4.14
N ASN A 11 -3.31 2.94 -3.99
CA ASN A 11 -2.85 1.99 -2.99
C ASN A 11 -3.00 2.48 -1.55
N ASN A 12 -4.01 3.29 -1.25
CA ASN A 12 -4.27 3.77 0.11
C ASN A 12 -5.33 2.90 0.79
N ILE A 13 -5.18 2.69 2.09
CA ILE A 13 -6.24 2.16 2.96
C ILE A 13 -6.77 3.31 3.82
N THR A 14 -8.08 3.51 3.84
CA THR A 14 -8.75 4.44 4.75
C THR A 14 -9.81 3.71 5.56
N VAL A 15 -9.78 3.88 6.88
CA VAL A 15 -10.67 3.17 7.82
C VAL A 15 -11.33 4.15 8.79
N ASP A 16 -12.63 3.96 9.05
CA ASP A 16 -13.38 4.63 10.13
C ASP A 16 -13.29 6.16 10.14
N PHE A 17 -13.42 6.78 8.95
CA PHE A 17 -13.46 8.23 8.86
C PHE A 17 -14.87 8.74 9.14
N ARG A 18 -15.00 9.59 10.18
CA ARG A 18 -16.27 10.18 10.61
C ARG A 18 -16.97 11.05 9.55
N ASN A 19 -16.20 11.62 8.61
CA ASN A 19 -16.72 12.49 7.57
C ASN A 19 -16.66 11.78 6.20
N LEU A 20 -15.65 12.11 5.40
CA LEU A 20 -15.41 11.50 4.09
C LEU A 20 -14.04 10.84 4.12
N HIS A 21 -13.95 9.62 3.59
CA HIS A 21 -12.67 8.97 3.32
C HIS A 21 -11.90 9.76 2.27
N TYR A 22 -12.62 10.23 1.23
CA TYR A 22 -12.06 11.10 0.21
C TYR A 22 -12.95 12.30 -0.08
N LEU A 23 -12.32 13.48 -0.05
CA LEU A 23 -12.89 14.75 -0.48
C LEU A 23 -11.95 15.36 -1.52
N LEU A 24 -12.32 15.28 -2.79
CA LEU A 24 -11.55 15.82 -3.91
C LEU A 24 -12.23 17.12 -4.40
N TRP A 25 -11.52 18.25 -4.32
CA TRP A 25 -11.98 19.57 -4.79
C TRP A 25 -10.85 20.32 -5.52
N GLY A 26 -11.21 21.22 -6.44
CA GLY A 26 -10.26 22.24 -6.93
C GLY A 26 -9.64 22.01 -8.32
N SER A 27 -10.25 21.19 -9.17
CA SER A 27 -10.08 21.15 -10.64
C SER A 27 -8.71 20.71 -11.21
N SER A 28 -8.78 19.61 -11.96
CA SER A 28 -7.90 19.14 -13.05
C SER A 28 -6.74 18.22 -12.65
N LYS A 29 -6.93 16.91 -12.94
CA LYS A 29 -5.94 15.82 -12.92
C LYS A 29 -5.59 15.24 -11.54
N ILE A 30 -6.59 14.81 -10.76
CA ILE A 30 -6.35 13.80 -9.72
C ILE A 30 -6.62 12.43 -10.33
N SER A 31 -5.59 11.63 -10.49
CA SER A 31 -5.72 10.22 -10.87
C SER A 31 -5.82 9.39 -9.59
N TYR A 32 -6.76 8.46 -9.55
CA TYR A 32 -6.99 7.63 -8.38
C TYR A 32 -7.48 6.24 -8.78
N GLY A 33 -7.29 5.28 -7.89
CA GLY A 33 -7.74 3.90 -8.03
C GLY A 33 -6.93 2.96 -7.14
N HIS A 34 -7.30 1.69 -7.11
CA HIS A 34 -6.64 0.71 -6.23
C HIS A 34 -6.58 1.17 -4.77
N ASN A 35 -7.60 1.90 -4.29
CA ASN A 35 -7.71 2.28 -2.89
C ASN A 35 -8.71 1.36 -2.19
N LEU A 36 -8.52 1.16 -0.89
CA LEU A 36 -9.44 0.42 -0.03
C LEU A 36 -10.05 1.40 0.97
N MET A 37 -11.37 1.36 1.09
CA MET A 37 -12.13 2.23 1.98
C MET A 37 -13.13 1.38 2.75
N TRP A 38 -13.08 1.44 4.07
CA TRP A 38 -13.92 0.59 4.92
C TRP A 38 -14.31 1.28 6.22
N ASN A 39 -15.56 1.12 6.64
CA ASN A 39 -15.99 1.45 7.99
C ASN A 39 -16.31 0.17 8.74
N SER A 40 -15.79 0.04 9.95
CA SER A 40 -15.95 -1.09 10.85
C SER A 40 -17.37 -1.25 11.38
N ASP A 41 -18.15 -0.17 11.39
CA ASP A 41 -19.59 -0.21 11.66
C ASP A 41 -20.43 -0.73 10.48
N GLY A 42 -19.81 -1.06 9.34
CA GLY A 42 -20.47 -1.54 8.13
C GLY A 42 -21.14 -0.45 7.28
N SER A 43 -21.06 0.81 7.72
CA SER A 43 -21.59 1.95 6.96
C SER A 43 -20.82 2.16 5.64
N ALA A 44 -21.40 2.99 4.79
CA ALA A 44 -20.75 3.41 3.56
C ALA A 44 -19.57 4.35 3.86
N PRO A 45 -18.35 4.06 3.37
CA PRO A 45 -17.32 5.08 3.31
C PRO A 45 -17.82 6.27 2.48
N GLY A 46 -17.85 7.45 3.10
CA GLY A 46 -18.31 8.68 2.45
C GLY A 46 -17.27 9.21 1.46
N LEU A 47 -17.73 9.61 0.27
CA LEU A 47 -16.88 10.10 -0.83
C LEU A 47 -17.48 11.38 -1.44
N LYS A 48 -16.63 12.33 -1.83
CA LYS A 48 -17.02 13.50 -2.62
C LYS A 48 -15.96 13.82 -3.68
N GLY A 49 -16.37 13.84 -4.95
CA GLY A 49 -15.44 14.03 -6.07
C GLY A 49 -14.58 12.81 -6.41
N TYR A 50 -14.72 11.70 -5.66
CA TYR A 50 -14.10 10.41 -5.93
C TYR A 50 -15.16 9.45 -6.45
N VAL A 51 -14.91 8.82 -7.60
CA VAL A 51 -15.77 7.76 -8.16
C VAL A 51 -15.11 6.41 -7.93
N VAL A 52 -15.81 5.48 -7.27
CA VAL A 52 -15.29 4.13 -7.02
C VAL A 52 -15.12 3.38 -8.34
N GLY A 53 -13.88 2.98 -8.65
CA GLY A 53 -13.55 2.19 -9.82
C GLY A 53 -13.56 0.68 -9.54
N ALA A 54 -13.49 -0.13 -10.61
CA ALA A 54 -13.46 -1.60 -10.48
C ALA A 54 -12.21 -2.13 -9.77
N THR A 55 -11.14 -1.34 -9.70
CA THR A 55 -9.90 -1.71 -9.02
C THR A 55 -9.90 -1.37 -7.53
N ASP A 56 -10.84 -0.53 -7.07
CA ASP A 56 -10.96 -0.17 -5.67
C ASP A 56 -11.59 -1.29 -4.83
N ARG A 57 -11.25 -1.30 -3.54
CA ARG A 57 -11.78 -2.20 -2.51
C ARG A 57 -12.72 -1.45 -1.59
N TYR A 58 -13.86 -1.09 -2.16
CA TYR A 58 -14.88 -0.34 -1.45
C TYR A 58 -15.69 -1.24 -0.52
N ARG A 59 -15.79 -0.85 0.76
CA ARG A 59 -16.51 -1.55 1.85
C ARG A 59 -15.94 -2.93 2.19
N LEU A 60 -14.69 -3.20 1.84
CA LEU A 60 -14.04 -4.46 2.17
C LEU A 60 -13.10 -4.28 3.36
N ASN A 61 -13.27 -5.09 4.41
CA ASN A 61 -12.42 -5.04 5.60
C ASN A 61 -10.95 -5.34 5.22
N PRO A 62 -9.99 -4.45 5.51
CA PRO A 62 -8.58 -4.68 5.20
C PRO A 62 -7.96 -5.85 5.97
N SER A 63 -8.63 -6.39 6.99
CA SER A 63 -8.20 -7.55 7.76
C SER A 63 -6.82 -7.36 8.40
N PHE A 64 -6.67 -6.26 9.13
CA PHE A 64 -5.46 -5.99 9.90
C PHE A 64 -5.30 -6.93 11.09
N PHE A 65 -4.07 -7.07 11.59
CA PHE A 65 -3.83 -7.64 12.92
C PHE A 65 -4.52 -6.82 14.01
N ASN A 66 -4.41 -5.49 13.94
CA ASN A 66 -5.09 -4.56 14.83
C ASN A 66 -5.35 -3.22 14.11
N ASN A 67 -6.60 -2.73 14.15
CA ASN A 67 -7.02 -1.51 13.43
C ASN A 67 -6.49 -0.19 14.03
N GLU A 68 -5.75 -0.23 15.15
CA GLU A 68 -5.23 0.95 15.83
C GLU A 68 -3.70 0.98 15.92
N SER A 69 -3.06 -0.19 15.88
CA SER A 69 -1.63 -0.34 16.19
C SER A 69 -0.84 -1.29 15.29
N ASP A 70 -1.50 -2.19 14.56
CA ASP A 70 -0.83 -3.18 13.71
C ASP A 70 -1.57 -3.33 12.39
N PHE A 71 -1.21 -2.44 11.46
CA PHE A 71 -1.79 -2.35 10.12
C PHE A 71 -1.21 -3.37 9.13
N ARG A 72 -0.46 -4.37 9.60
CA ARG A 72 -0.06 -5.49 8.75
C ARG A 72 -1.29 -6.32 8.38
N LEU A 73 -1.30 -6.82 7.15
CA LEU A 73 -2.41 -7.57 6.58
C LEU A 73 -2.39 -9.03 7.06
N LYS A 74 -3.57 -9.59 7.38
CA LYS A 74 -3.75 -11.04 7.52
C LYS A 74 -3.86 -11.70 6.14
N SER A 75 -3.59 -13.00 6.07
CA SER A 75 -3.56 -13.79 4.83
C SER A 75 -4.84 -13.73 3.98
N ALA A 76 -5.99 -13.46 4.58
CA ALA A 76 -7.28 -13.35 3.89
C ALA A 76 -7.64 -11.89 3.49
N SER A 77 -6.71 -10.95 3.59
CA SER A 77 -6.98 -9.55 3.32
C SER A 77 -7.33 -9.32 1.84
N PRO A 78 -8.39 -8.54 1.54
CA PRO A 78 -8.74 -8.15 0.18
C PRO A 78 -7.77 -7.11 -0.41
N ALA A 79 -6.82 -6.60 0.37
CA ALA A 79 -5.79 -5.67 -0.09
C ALA A 79 -4.61 -6.39 -0.76
N ILE A 80 -4.45 -7.69 -0.52
CA ILE A 80 -3.30 -8.48 -0.99
C ILE A 80 -3.32 -8.64 -2.51
N ASN A 81 -2.20 -8.41 -3.18
CA ASN A 81 -1.94 -8.61 -4.61
C ASN A 81 -2.87 -7.83 -5.54
N THR A 82 -3.30 -6.63 -5.14
CA THR A 82 -4.37 -5.91 -5.83
C THR A 82 -4.12 -4.42 -6.05
N GLY A 83 -2.96 -3.95 -5.59
CA GLY A 83 -2.46 -2.61 -5.77
C GLY A 83 -1.92 -2.36 -7.19
N TYR A 84 -1.81 -1.09 -7.51
CA TYR A 84 -1.17 -0.55 -8.70
C TYR A 84 0.36 -0.66 -8.60
N ASN A 85 1.04 -0.92 -9.71
CA ASN A 85 2.50 -0.99 -9.73
C ASN A 85 3.12 0.42 -9.63
N LEU A 86 3.81 0.68 -8.52
CA LEU A 86 4.50 1.93 -8.24
C LEU A 86 6.02 1.74 -8.08
N ALA A 87 6.62 0.73 -8.72
CA ALA A 87 8.02 0.32 -8.48
C ALA A 87 9.06 1.44 -8.55
N SER A 88 8.87 2.42 -9.45
CA SER A 88 9.79 3.56 -9.57
C SER A 88 9.69 4.57 -8.43
N TRP A 89 8.64 4.50 -7.61
CA TRP A 89 8.35 5.50 -6.57
C TRP A 89 8.30 4.90 -5.17
N VAL A 90 7.83 3.66 -5.01
CA VAL A 90 7.63 2.99 -3.71
C VAL A 90 8.16 1.55 -3.76
N PRO A 91 9.49 1.34 -3.81
CA PRO A 91 10.07 0.02 -3.99
C PRO A 91 10.03 -0.88 -2.74
N VAL A 92 9.79 -0.30 -1.56
CA VAL A 92 9.72 -1.02 -0.27
C VAL A 92 8.52 -0.55 0.54
N ASP A 93 8.03 -1.39 1.45
CA ASP A 93 6.98 -1.06 2.41
C ASP A 93 7.52 -0.37 3.68
N TYR A 94 6.64 -0.14 4.67
CA TYR A 94 7.00 0.50 5.93
C TYR A 94 8.04 -0.30 6.75
N ASP A 95 8.02 -1.64 6.67
CA ASP A 95 8.96 -2.53 7.35
C ASP A 95 10.24 -2.80 6.53
N GLY A 96 10.41 -2.14 5.38
CA GLY A 96 11.54 -2.34 4.47
C GLY A 96 11.41 -3.59 3.59
N THR A 97 10.25 -4.24 3.56
CA THR A 97 9.95 -5.38 2.69
C THR A 97 9.90 -4.92 1.23
N PRO A 98 10.65 -5.55 0.31
CA PRO A 98 10.57 -5.21 -1.12
C PRO A 98 9.18 -5.43 -1.69
N ARG A 99 8.73 -4.55 -2.59
CA ARG A 99 7.44 -4.66 -3.26
C ARG A 99 7.60 -5.04 -4.75
N PRO A 100 6.76 -5.94 -5.31
CA PRO A 100 5.75 -6.75 -4.64
C PRO A 100 6.31 -8.06 -4.07
N GLN A 101 5.67 -8.64 -3.05
CA GLN A 101 6.00 -9.99 -2.56
C GLN A 101 5.21 -11.10 -3.25
N GLY A 102 4.10 -10.77 -3.90
CA GLY A 102 3.29 -11.69 -4.69
C GLY A 102 3.13 -11.25 -6.15
N SER A 103 1.94 -11.47 -6.73
CA SER A 103 1.66 -11.17 -8.14
C SER A 103 1.47 -9.67 -8.43
N ALA A 104 1.19 -8.85 -7.41
CA ALA A 104 1.09 -7.40 -7.52
C ALA A 104 1.34 -6.76 -6.14
N TYR A 105 1.37 -5.42 -6.11
CA TYR A 105 1.50 -4.67 -4.87
C TYR A 105 0.31 -4.96 -3.95
N ASP A 106 0.52 -4.82 -2.64
CA ASP A 106 -0.58 -4.72 -1.71
C ASP A 106 -1.05 -3.26 -1.58
N ILE A 107 -2.35 -3.08 -1.41
CA ILE A 107 -2.91 -1.78 -1.06
C ILE A 107 -2.56 -1.52 0.42
N GLY A 108 -1.98 -0.36 0.74
CA GLY A 108 -1.62 0.05 2.09
C GLY A 108 -0.13 0.18 2.35
N ALA A 109 0.22 0.44 3.61
CA ALA A 109 1.59 0.75 4.03
C ALA A 109 2.52 -0.48 4.12
N TYR A 110 1.94 -1.67 4.28
CA TYR A 110 2.67 -2.93 4.48
C TYR A 110 2.40 -3.90 3.32
N GLU A 111 3.40 -4.69 2.98
CA GLU A 111 3.31 -5.79 2.03
C GLU A 111 3.17 -7.10 2.81
N TYR A 112 2.14 -7.89 2.48
CA TYR A 112 1.94 -9.21 3.02
C TYR A 112 3.02 -10.15 2.45
N SER A 113 3.88 -10.66 3.33
CA SER A 113 4.83 -11.70 2.99
C SER A 113 4.56 -12.96 3.82
N ILE A 114 4.61 -14.10 3.15
CA ILE A 114 4.60 -15.43 3.81
C ILE A 114 5.92 -15.71 4.54
N ARG A 115 6.94 -14.88 4.32
CA ARG A 115 8.18 -14.87 5.10
C ARG A 115 8.14 -13.65 6.01
N PRO A 116 8.30 -13.79 7.33
CA PRO A 116 8.37 -12.62 8.20
C PRO A 116 9.50 -11.71 7.71
N SER A 117 9.20 -10.44 7.45
CA SER A 117 10.24 -9.43 7.27
C SER A 117 11.04 -9.37 8.57
N PRO A 118 12.38 -9.36 8.54
CA PRO A 118 13.17 -9.20 9.75
C PRO A 118 12.91 -7.80 10.31
N ALA A 119 11.95 -7.70 11.23
CA ALA A 119 11.59 -6.43 11.84
C ALA A 119 12.84 -5.76 12.41
N GLY A 120 13.20 -4.58 11.87
CA GLY A 120 14.17 -3.68 12.47
C GLY A 120 15.62 -4.16 12.52
N ILE A 121 16.07 -5.07 11.65
CA ILE A 121 17.52 -5.19 11.43
C ILE A 121 17.94 -3.92 10.66
N PRO A 122 18.76 -3.00 11.23
CA PRO A 122 19.29 -1.90 10.45
C PRO A 122 20.00 -2.53 9.26
N THR A 123 19.72 -2.02 8.07
CA THR A 123 20.36 -2.40 6.81
C THR A 123 21.86 -2.53 7.01
N GLN A 124 22.34 -3.74 7.32
CA GLN A 124 23.72 -4.08 7.08
C GLN A 124 23.78 -4.36 5.59
N GLN A 125 23.96 -3.28 4.85
CA GLN A 125 24.58 -3.32 3.55
C GLN A 125 25.99 -3.88 3.75
N ASP A 126 26.11 -5.20 3.87
CA ASP A 126 27.35 -5.96 3.76
C ASP A 126 27.02 -7.39 3.31
N ALA A 127 26.44 -7.49 2.12
CA ALA A 127 26.79 -8.60 1.24
C ALA A 127 27.76 -8.07 0.19
N PHE A 128 28.90 -7.54 0.65
CA PHE A 128 30.12 -7.57 -0.14
C PHE A 128 30.52 -9.04 -0.21
N VAL A 129 29.85 -9.79 -1.09
CA VAL A 129 30.32 -11.11 -1.50
C VAL A 129 31.62 -10.83 -2.24
N LEU A 130 32.71 -10.85 -1.46
CA LEU A 130 34.04 -11.15 -1.93
C LEU A 130 33.99 -12.57 -2.52
N CYS A 131 33.41 -12.71 -3.71
CA CYS A 131 33.90 -13.69 -4.66
C CYS A 131 35.26 -13.16 -5.13
N LEU A 132 36.24 -13.19 -4.22
CA LEU A 132 37.63 -13.16 -4.61
C LEU A 132 37.94 -14.53 -5.21
N PRO A 133 38.63 -14.57 -6.36
CA PRO A 133 38.83 -15.80 -7.11
C PRO A 133 39.71 -16.75 -6.30
N ILE A 134 39.19 -17.94 -5.97
CA ILE A 134 40.05 -19.08 -5.67
C ILE A 134 40.65 -19.53 -7.01
N VAL A 135 41.86 -19.03 -7.30
CA VAL A 135 42.82 -19.72 -8.15
C VAL A 135 43.85 -20.30 -7.20
N ILE A 136 43.74 -21.60 -6.94
CA ILE A 136 44.85 -22.38 -6.40
C ILE A 136 45.53 -23.02 -7.60
N LYS A 137 46.86 -22.89 -7.64
CA LYS A 137 47.77 -23.33 -8.70
C LYS A 137 47.49 -24.73 -9.22
#